data_AF-A0A0M7G6E2-F1
#
_entry.id   AF-A0A0M7G6E2-F1
#
_cell.length_a   1.000
_cell.length_b   1.000
_cell.length_c   1.000
_cell.angle_alpha   90.00
_cell.angle_beta   90.00
_cell.angle_gamma   90.00
#
_symmetry.space_group_name_H-M   'P 1'
#
loop_
_entity.id
_entity.type
_entity.pdbx_description
1 polymer ?
#
loop_
_entity_poly.entity_id
_entity_poly.type
_entity_poly.pdbx_seq_one_letter_code
_entity_poly.pdbx_strand_id
1 'polypeptide(L)' 'MKIASLSKICVAVAMAAAMAGCSSWDSMSHRQKSTVGGAALGGVAGAVITNGGILGTVGGAAIGGVIGDQVGKH' A
#
# COMPACT_ATOMS: atom_id res chain seq x y z
N MET A 1 -18.15 -18.20 8.70
CA MET A 1 -18.18 -18.17 7.22
C MET A 1 -18.25 -16.73 6.66
N LYS A 2 -17.33 -15.82 7.02
CA LYS A 2 -17.34 -14.40 6.54
C LYS A 2 -15.99 -13.95 5.93
N ILE A 3 -14.89 -14.63 6.27
CA ILE A 3 -13.52 -14.28 5.86
C ILE A 3 -13.29 -14.55 4.36
N ALA A 4 -13.85 -15.62 3.81
CA ALA A 4 -13.72 -15.96 2.40
C ALA A 4 -14.44 -14.98 1.45
N SER A 5 -15.46 -14.25 1.92
CA SER A 5 -16.12 -13.19 1.14
C SER A 5 -15.32 -11.89 1.20
N LEU A 6 -14.79 -11.55 2.38
CA LEU A 6 -13.91 -10.39 2.57
C LEU A 6 -12.63 -10.50 1.73
N SER A 7 -11.99 -11.67 1.71
CA SER A 7 -10.78 -11.92 0.91
C SER A 7 -11.03 -11.73 -0.59
N LYS A 8 -12.16 -12.23 -1.12
CA LYS A 8 -12.54 -12.02 -2.52
C LYS A 8 -12.76 -10.54 -2.84
N ILE A 9 -13.37 -9.79 -1.94
CA ILE A 9 -13.56 -8.34 -2.09
C ILE A 9 -12.22 -7.61 -2.04
N CYS A 10 -11.33 -7.95 -1.10
CA CYS A 10 -9.98 -7.38 -1.03
C CYS A 10 -9.16 -7.64 -2.30
N VAL A 11 -9.24 -8.86 -2.86
CA VAL A 11 -8.57 -9.21 -4.13
C VAL A 11 -9.18 -8.44 -5.30
N ALA A 12 -10.51 -8.32 -5.38
CA ALA A 12 -11.17 -7.53 -6.41
C ALA A 12 -10.81 -6.03 -6.34
N VAL A 13 -10.75 -5.47 -5.12
CA VAL A 13 -10.32 -4.09 -4.87
C VAL A 13 -8.84 -3.92 -5.20
N ALA A 14 -7.98 -4.87 -4.86
CA ALA A 14 -6.56 -4.83 -5.19
C ALA A 14 -6.34 -4.89 -6.72
N MET A 15 -7.10 -5.72 -7.45
CA MET A 15 -7.07 -5.73 -8.91
C MET A 15 -7.55 -4.42 -9.51
N ALA A 16 -8.68 -3.88 -9.02
CA ALA A 16 -9.19 -2.59 -9.50
C ALA A 16 -8.19 -1.46 -9.21
N ALA A 17 -7.56 -1.47 -8.03
CA ALA A 17 -6.53 -0.51 -7.64
C ALA A 17 -5.24 -0.69 -8.45
N ALA A 18 -4.87 -1.91 -8.84
CA ALA A 18 -3.72 -2.16 -9.72
C ALA A 18 -4.00 -1.66 -11.14
N MET A 19 -5.21 -1.89 -11.67
CA MET A 19 -5.59 -1.39 -13.00
C MET A 19 -5.69 0.14 -13.01
N ALA A 20 -6.33 0.76 -12.01
CA ALA A 20 -6.37 2.21 -11.85
C ALA A 20 -4.96 2.78 -11.58
N GLY A 21 -4.15 2.03 -10.84
CA GLY A 21 -2.75 2.32 -10.56
C GLY A 21 -1.94 2.41 -11.85
N CYS A 22 -2.03 1.43 -12.76
CA CYS A 22 -1.33 1.46 -14.05
C CYS A 22 -1.70 2.69 -14.90
N SER A 23 -2.98 3.07 -14.94
CA SER A 23 -3.43 4.25 -15.71
C SER A 23 -2.96 5.57 -15.09
N SER A 24 -2.91 5.63 -13.76
CA SER A 24 -2.51 6.84 -13.03
C SER A 24 -1.00 6.90 -12.74
N TRP A 25 -0.27 5.81 -12.97
CA TRP A 25 1.16 5.71 -12.63
C TRP A 25 1.97 6.69 -13.47
N ASP A 26 1.66 6.85 -14.76
CA ASP A 26 2.38 7.76 -15.64
C ASP A 26 2.22 9.23 -15.21
N SER A 27 1.01 9.60 -14.77
CA SER A 27 0.65 10.94 -14.29
C SER A 27 1.17 11.28 -12.88
N MET A 28 1.73 10.30 -12.16
CA MET A 28 2.21 10.51 -10.79
C MET A 28 3.64 11.07 -10.77
N SER A 29 3.88 12.08 -9.93
CA SER A 29 5.21 12.61 -9.65
C SER A 29 6.14 11.54 -9.05
N HIS A 30 7.46 11.68 -9.28
CA HIS A 30 8.50 10.79 -8.72
C HIS A 30 8.36 10.61 -7.20
N ARG A 31 7.97 11.69 -6.52
CA ARG A 31 7.68 11.71 -5.08
C ARG A 31 6.51 10.81 -4.72
N GLN A 32 5.39 10.99 -5.40
CA GLN A 32 4.17 10.23 -5.14
C GLN A 32 4.35 8.73 -5.42
N LYS A 33 5.12 8.37 -6.44
CA LYS A 33 5.49 6.98 -6.73
C LYS A 33 6.27 6.36 -5.59
N SER A 34 7.28 7.07 -5.07
CA SER A 34 8.07 6.61 -3.93
C SER A 34 7.24 6.55 -2.64
N THR A 35 6.37 7.53 -2.37
CA THR A 35 5.43 7.51 -1.24
C THR A 35 4.50 6.31 -1.28
N VAL A 36 3.85 6.07 -2.43
CA VAL A 36 2.91 4.94 -2.59
C VAL A 36 3.64 3.61 -2.50
N GLY A 37 4.80 3.48 -3.14
CA GLY A 37 5.63 2.28 -3.03
C GLY A 37 6.07 2.00 -1.58
N GLY A 38 6.53 3.04 -0.89
CA GLY A 38 6.93 2.96 0.51
C GLY A 38 5.77 2.61 1.45
N ALA A 39 4.59 3.19 1.23
CA ALA A 39 3.38 2.88 2.00
C ALA A 39 2.88 1.44 1.75
N ALA A 40 2.92 0.99 0.49
CA ALA A 40 2.53 -0.38 0.13
C ALA A 40 3.47 -1.41 0.77
N LEU A 41 4.79 -1.25 0.61
CA LEU A 41 5.79 -2.15 1.19
C LEU A 41 5.77 -2.10 2.72
N GLY A 42 5.69 -0.90 3.31
CA GLY A 42 5.64 -0.71 4.74
C GLY A 42 4.37 -1.29 5.37
N GLY A 43 3.23 -1.20 4.70
CA GLY A 43 1.98 -1.81 5.16
C GLY A 43 2.01 -3.32 5.12
N VAL A 44 2.51 -3.91 4.03
CA VAL A 44 2.68 -5.37 3.91
C VAL A 44 3.66 -5.89 4.96
N ALA A 45 4.81 -5.23 5.14
CA ALA A 45 5.77 -5.58 6.18
C ALA A 45 5.12 -5.49 7.56
N GLY A 46 4.44 -4.39 7.86
CA GLY A 46 3.69 -4.16 9.10
C GLY A 46 2.68 -5.26 9.41
N ALA A 47 1.93 -5.70 8.39
CA ALA A 47 0.97 -6.80 8.51
C ALA A 47 1.67 -8.13 8.82
N VAL A 48 2.79 -8.43 8.15
CA VAL A 48 3.54 -9.68 8.35
C VAL A 48 4.09 -9.78 9.77
N ILE A 49 4.73 -8.71 10.27
CA ILE A 49 5.37 -8.73 11.60
C ILE A 49 4.30 -8.84 12.71
N THR A 50 3.10 -8.31 12.47
CA THR A 50 2.00 -8.29 13.45
C THR A 50 0.94 -9.38 13.23
N ASN A 51 1.19 -10.38 12.36
CA ASN A 51 0.22 -11.44 12.02
C ASN A 51 -1.16 -10.89 11.57
N GLY A 52 -1.17 -9.80 10.79
CA GLY A 52 -2.37 -9.14 10.30
C GLY A 52 -2.94 -8.07 11.24
N GLY A 53 -2.16 -7.60 12.20
CA GLY A 53 -2.54 -6.52 13.10
C GLY A 53 -2.73 -5.18 12.37
N ILE A 54 -3.91 -4.58 12.50
CA ILE A 54 -4.27 -3.30 11.87
C ILE A 54 -3.26 -2.20 12.23
N LEU A 55 -2.83 -2.13 13.50
CA LEU A 55 -1.84 -1.16 13.97
C LEU A 55 -0.47 -1.32 13.29
N GLY A 56 -0.02 -2.55 13.07
CA GLY A 56 1.24 -2.84 12.39
C GLY A 56 1.18 -2.42 10.92
N THR A 57 0.10 -2.79 10.24
CA THR A 57 -0.14 -2.45 8.83
C THR A 57 -0.25 -0.94 8.62
N VAL A 58 -1.05 -0.24 9.42
CA VAL A 58 -1.24 1.22 9.28
C VAL A 58 0.02 1.97 9.70
N GLY A 59 0.67 1.56 10.79
CA GLY A 59 1.93 2.17 11.24
C GLY A 59 3.06 1.98 10.22
N GLY A 60 3.22 0.77 9.69
CA GLY A 60 4.19 0.48 8.66
C GLY A 60 3.92 1.23 7.36
N ALA A 61 2.66 1.33 6.93
CA ALA A 61 2.29 2.12 5.76
C ALA A 61 2.52 3.63 5.94
N ALA A 62 2.24 4.17 7.13
CA ALA A 62 2.47 5.58 7.43
C ALA A 62 3.97 5.93 7.41
N ILE A 63 4.79 5.14 8.11
CA ILE A 63 6.24 5.35 8.18
C ILE A 63 6.88 5.14 6.80
N GLY A 64 6.51 4.06 6.11
CA GLY A 64 6.98 3.78 4.75
C GLY A 64 6.58 4.87 3.76
N GLY A 65 5.38 5.44 3.89
CA GLY A 65 4.93 6.57 3.09
C GLY A 65 5.74 7.85 3.33
N VAL A 66 6.00 8.22 4.59
CA VAL A 66 6.82 9.40 4.93
C VAL A 66 8.25 9.25 4.41
N ILE A 67 8.83 8.05 4.53
CA ILE A 67 10.17 7.77 3.98
C ILE A 67 10.15 7.84 2.46
N GLY A 68 9.15 7.23 1.80
CA GLY A 68 9.00 7.27 0.36
C GLY A 68 8.84 8.69 -0.19
N ASP A 69 8.09 9.54 0.52
CA ASP A 69 7.90 10.95 0.18
C ASP A 69 9.20 11.77 0.28
N GLN A 70 10.09 11.41 1.20
CA GLN A 70 11.41 12.03 1.32
C GLN A 70 12.37 11.52 0.24
N VAL A 71 12.36 10.21 -0.05
CA VAL A 71 13.23 9.59 -1.06
C VAL A 71 12.90 10.10 -2.46
N GLY A 72 11.62 10.18 -2.83
CA GLY A 72 11.23 10.63 -4.16
C GLY A 72 11.20 12.16 -4.34
N LYS A 73 11.60 12.92 -3.31
CA LYS A 73 11.80 14.39 -3.41
C LYS A 73 13.15 14.72 -4.10
N HIS A 74 14.06 13.75 -4.15
CA HIS A 74 15.34 13.80 -4.83
C HIS A 74 15.29 13.03 -6.16
#